data_AF-A0A455UBV1-F1
#
_entry.id   AF-A0A455UBV1-F1
#
_cell.length_a   1.000
_cell.length_b   1.000
_cell.length_c   1.000
_cell.angle_alpha   90.00
_cell.angle_beta   90.00
_cell.angle_gamma   90.00
#
_symmetry.space_group_name_H-M   'P 1'
#
loop_
_entity.id
_entity.type
_entity.pdbx_description
1 polymer ?
#
loop_
_entity_poly.entity_id
_entity_poly.type
_entity_poly.pdbx_seq_one_letter_code
_entity_poly.pdbx_strand_id
1 'polypeptide(L)'
;MEQWAEDERPYVPLVFYAFRLMVYLGFTMLGLVALSLWMRKRKQLYESRWFLILMMLATPIGVVAIEAGWVTTEAGRQPWIIYGLLRTADGVSPFSVATLVTSLVGLWGIYTLIFFIGAYFFVKLVRPTPESILSDKEDYDEAREQNLPRHPFSRRSHRNP
;
A
#
# COMPACT_ATOMS: atom_id res chain seq x y z
N MET A 1 -4.04 -17.50 34.95
CA MET A 1 -5.08 -16.68 34.28
C MET A 1 -6.45 -16.86 34.96
N GLU A 2 -6.49 -17.02 36.29
CA GLU A 2 -7.70 -17.39 37.05
C GLU A 2 -8.25 -16.27 37.94
N GLN A 3 -7.65 -15.08 37.94
CA GLN A 3 -7.98 -14.01 38.90
C GLN A 3 -8.89 -12.90 38.35
N TRP A 4 -9.47 -13.06 37.14
CA TRP A 4 -10.32 -12.06 36.49
C TRP A 4 -11.66 -12.69 36.09
N ALA A 5 -12.76 -12.00 36.36
CA ALA A 5 -14.12 -12.39 35.96
C ALA A 5 -14.21 -12.60 34.44
N GLU A 6 -15.06 -13.53 34.01
CA GLU A 6 -15.20 -13.92 32.59
C GLU A 6 -15.53 -12.74 31.67
N ASP A 7 -16.21 -11.74 32.23
CA ASP A 7 -16.73 -10.53 31.58
C ASP A 7 -15.64 -9.45 31.35
N GLU A 8 -14.46 -9.60 31.95
CA GLU A 8 -13.35 -8.64 31.84
C GLU A 8 -12.29 -9.07 30.82
N ARG A 9 -12.49 -10.22 30.17
CA ARG A 9 -11.51 -10.79 29.25
C ARG A 9 -11.73 -10.25 27.84
N PRO A 10 -10.67 -9.75 27.16
CA PRO A 10 -10.75 -9.45 25.74
C PRO A 10 -11.11 -10.71 24.95
N TYR A 11 -11.70 -10.53 23.76
CA TYR A 11 -11.94 -11.64 22.84
C TYR A 11 -10.61 -12.17 22.28
N VAL A 12 -9.99 -13.07 23.05
CA VAL A 12 -8.64 -13.62 22.85
C VAL A 12 -8.41 -14.20 21.45
N PRO A 13 -9.38 -14.91 20.81
CA PRO A 13 -9.15 -15.48 19.48
C PRO A 13 -8.82 -14.44 18.41
N LEU A 14 -9.51 -13.28 18.40
CA LEU A 14 -9.26 -12.23 17.41
C LEU A 14 -7.84 -11.67 17.51
N VAL A 15 -7.41 -11.34 18.73
CA VAL A 15 -6.06 -10.81 18.99
C VAL A 15 -5.00 -11.85 18.63
N PHE A 16 -5.24 -13.12 18.96
CA PHE A 16 -4.32 -14.23 18.68
C PHE A 16 -4.10 -14.46 17.18
N TYR A 17 -5.15 -14.37 16.36
CA TYR A 17 -5.05 -14.49 14.91
C TYR A 17 -4.52 -13.22 14.25
N ALA A 18 -4.96 -12.04 14.68
CA ALA A 18 -4.47 -10.76 14.18
C ALA A 18 -2.95 -10.61 14.39
N PHE A 19 -2.46 -10.96 15.57
CA PHE A 19 -1.03 -10.95 15.88
C PHE A 19 -0.23 -11.86 14.94
N ARG A 20 -0.71 -13.09 14.70
CA ARG A 20 -0.05 -14.02 13.77
C ARG A 20 -0.05 -13.50 12.35
N LEU A 21 -1.19 -12.99 11.88
CA LEU A 21 -1.30 -12.43 10.56
C LEU A 21 -0.29 -11.29 10.37
N MET A 22 -0.22 -10.35 11.33
CA MET A 22 0.76 -9.26 11.33
C MET A 22 2.20 -9.79 11.24
N VAL A 23 2.55 -10.75 12.08
CA VAL A 23 3.89 -11.33 12.12
C VAL A 23 4.23 -12.05 10.81
N TYR A 24 3.33 -12.86 10.28
CA TYR A 24 3.54 -13.57 9.00
C TYR A 24 3.73 -12.62 7.83
N LEU A 25 2.92 -11.56 7.75
CA LEU A 25 3.07 -10.55 6.69
C LEU A 25 4.38 -9.77 6.85
N GLY A 26 4.77 -9.42 8.09
CA GLY A 26 6.05 -8.76 8.37
C GLY A 26 7.26 -9.60 7.96
N PHE A 27 7.28 -10.89 8.32
CA PHE A 27 8.35 -11.80 7.89
C PHE A 27 8.34 -12.05 6.38
N THR A 28 7.16 -12.10 5.76
CA THR A 28 7.03 -12.21 4.30
C THR A 28 7.67 -11.00 3.63
N MET A 29 7.39 -9.79 4.10
CA MET A 29 7.99 -8.55 3.57
C MET A 29 9.51 -8.53 3.77
N LEU A 30 10.02 -8.94 4.93
CA LEU A 30 11.46 -9.08 5.17
C LEU A 30 12.11 -10.09 4.21
N GLY A 31 11.45 -11.22 3.98
CA GLY A 31 11.90 -12.23 3.02
C GLY A 31 11.97 -11.68 1.59
N LEU A 32 10.97 -10.90 1.17
CA LEU A 32 10.95 -10.24 -0.13
C LEU A 32 12.08 -9.21 -0.29
N VAL A 33 12.37 -8.43 0.76
CA VAL A 33 13.51 -7.49 0.76
C VAL A 33 14.83 -8.25 0.67
N ALA A 34 15.01 -9.32 1.44
CA ALA A 34 16.22 -10.14 1.40
C ALA A 34 16.42 -10.79 0.01
N LEU A 35 15.35 -11.33 -0.58
CA LEU A 35 15.35 -11.89 -1.93
C LEU A 35 15.68 -10.83 -2.98
N SER A 36 15.10 -9.63 -2.86
CA SER A 36 15.40 -8.49 -3.72
C SER A 36 16.88 -8.11 -3.68
N LEU A 37 17.47 -8.01 -2.49
CA LEU A 37 18.89 -7.71 -2.31
C LEU A 37 19.79 -8.81 -2.90
N TRP A 38 19.41 -10.08 -2.75
CA TRP A 38 20.14 -11.20 -3.33
C TRP A 38 20.08 -11.21 -4.87
N MET A 39 18.90 -10.99 -5.45
CA MET A 39 18.74 -10.87 -6.91
C MET A 39 19.44 -9.65 -7.48
N ARG A 40 19.48 -8.54 -6.71
CA ARG A 40 20.27 -7.35 -7.07
C ARG A 40 21.75 -7.67 -7.16
N LYS A 41 22.31 -8.45 -6.22
CA LYS A 41 23.71 -8.90 -6.29
C LYS A 41 23.98 -9.78 -7.52
N ARG A 42 22.99 -10.55 -7.98
CA ARG A 42 23.07 -11.38 -9.20
C ARG A 42 22.77 -10.64 -10.50
N LYS A 43 22.44 -9.34 -10.45
CA LYS A 43 22.01 -8.51 -11.59
C LYS A 43 20.75 -9.00 -12.33
N GLN A 44 20.02 -9.98 -11.79
CA GLN A 44 18.82 -10.58 -12.41
C GLN A 44 17.51 -9.93 -11.97
N LEU A 45 17.59 -8.83 -11.20
CA LEU A 45 16.43 -8.18 -10.57
C LEU A 45 15.37 -7.72 -11.57
N TYR A 46 15.82 -7.17 -12.71
CA TYR A 46 14.94 -6.61 -13.74
C TYR A 46 14.59 -7.61 -14.85
N GLU A 47 15.30 -8.74 -14.93
CA GLU A 47 15.07 -9.76 -15.96
C GLU A 47 13.97 -10.75 -15.56
N SER A 48 13.79 -10.95 -14.25
CA SER A 48 12.89 -11.97 -13.72
C SER A 48 11.46 -11.46 -13.61
N ARG A 49 10.66 -11.68 -14.66
CA ARG A 49 9.23 -11.29 -14.71
C ARG A 49 8.42 -11.78 -13.51
N TRP A 50 8.64 -13.02 -13.07
CA TRP A 50 7.97 -13.58 -11.88
C TRP A 50 8.23 -12.74 -10.63
N PHE A 51 9.47 -12.28 -10.42
CA PHE A 51 9.84 -11.49 -9.24
C PHE A 51 9.18 -10.11 -9.26
N LEU A 52 9.11 -9.47 -10.43
CA LEU A 52 8.42 -8.19 -10.61
C LEU A 52 6.91 -8.30 -10.34
N ILE A 53 6.27 -9.39 -10.78
CA ILE A 53 4.87 -9.67 -10.45
C ILE A 53 4.69 -9.87 -8.95
N LEU A 54 5.61 -10.60 -8.30
CA LEU A 54 5.57 -10.83 -6.86
C LEU A 54 5.69 -9.52 -6.08
N MET A 55 6.61 -8.63 -6.47
CA MET A 55 6.74 -7.28 -5.89
C MET A 55 5.46 -6.45 -6.10
N MET A 56 4.84 -6.54 -7.27
CA MET A 56 3.57 -5.85 -7.55
C MET A 56 2.45 -6.34 -6.63
N LEU A 57 2.31 -7.66 -6.47
CA LEU A 57 1.35 -8.29 -5.55
C LEU A 57 1.66 -8.02 -4.07
N ALA A 58 2.90 -7.70 -3.73
CA ALA A 58 3.30 -7.36 -2.37
C ALA A 58 2.90 -5.94 -1.95
N THR A 59 2.58 -5.05 -2.89
CA THR A 59 2.15 -3.67 -2.62
C THR A 59 1.03 -3.55 -1.58
N PRO A 60 -0.09 -4.30 -1.66
CA PRO A 60 -1.16 -4.23 -0.66
C PRO A 60 -0.80 -4.89 0.68
N ILE A 61 0.22 -5.75 0.74
CA ILE A 61 0.55 -6.54 1.95
C ILE A 61 0.87 -5.62 3.13
N GLY A 62 1.58 -4.51 2.88
CA GLY A 62 1.93 -3.55 3.93
C GLY A 62 0.71 -2.92 4.60
N VAL A 63 -0.33 -2.58 3.83
CA VAL A 63 -1.58 -2.01 4.36
C VAL A 63 -2.28 -3.03 5.27
N VAL A 64 -2.39 -4.28 4.81
CA VAL A 64 -3.02 -5.36 5.60
C VAL A 64 -2.25 -5.62 6.90
N ALA A 65 -0.91 -5.57 6.85
CA ALA A 65 -0.09 -5.73 8.04
C ALA A 65 -0.31 -4.61 9.07
N ILE A 66 -0.47 -3.36 8.62
CA ILE A 66 -0.76 -2.21 9.48
C ILE A 66 -2.14 -2.37 10.15
N GLU A 67 -3.18 -2.71 9.38
CA GLU A 67 -4.53 -2.95 9.91
C GLU A 67 -4.55 -4.09 10.93
N ALA A 68 -3.83 -5.19 10.65
CA ALA A 68 -3.69 -6.29 11.61
C ALA A 68 -3.00 -5.88 12.91
N GLY A 69 -2.01 -4.99 12.83
CA GLY A 69 -1.36 -4.40 14.01
C GLY A 69 -2.31 -3.56 14.84
N TRP A 70 -3.08 -2.67 14.20
CA TRP A 70 -4.12 -1.86 14.84
C TRP A 70 -5.17 -2.72 15.55
N VAL A 71 -5.67 -3.77 14.89
CA VAL A 71 -6.62 -4.72 15.49
C VAL A 71 -6.01 -5.39 16.71
N THR A 72 -4.74 -5.79 16.65
CA THR A 72 -4.05 -6.43 17.78
C THR A 72 -3.97 -5.49 18.99
N THR A 73 -3.67 -4.21 18.78
CA THR A 73 -3.54 -3.24 19.87
C THR A 73 -4.89 -2.77 20.42
N GLU A 74 -5.87 -2.51 19.55
CA GLU A 74 -7.19 -2.01 19.95
C GLU A 74 -8.07 -3.10 20.54
N ALA A 75 -8.15 -4.27 19.89
CA ALA A 75 -8.93 -5.40 20.42
C ALA A 75 -8.26 -6.01 21.66
N GLY A 76 -6.94 -5.89 21.79
CA GLY A 76 -6.20 -6.32 22.98
C GLY A 76 -6.48 -5.49 24.23
N ARG A 77 -6.94 -4.24 24.06
CA ARG A 77 -7.28 -3.33 25.16
C ARG A 77 -8.75 -3.41 25.60
N GLN A 78 -9.62 -3.98 24.77
CA GLN A 78 -11.02 -4.25 25.17
C GLN A 78 -11.06 -5.17 26.40
N PRO A 79 -11.97 -4.96 27.38
CA PRO A 79 -13.12 -4.05 27.39
C PRO A 79 -12.85 -2.67 28.03
N TRP A 80 -11.59 -2.23 28.09
CA TRP A 80 -11.21 -1.01 28.79
C TRP A 80 -10.88 0.12 27.80
N ILE A 81 -11.40 1.32 28.06
CA ILE A 81 -10.88 2.55 27.45
C ILE A 81 -9.68 3.01 28.27
N ILE A 82 -9.87 3.07 29.59
CA ILE A 82 -8.84 3.36 30.58
C ILE A 82 -8.85 2.23 31.60
N TYR A 83 -7.74 1.50 31.70
CA TYR A 83 -7.61 0.36 32.61
C TYR A 83 -7.99 0.72 34.05
N GLY A 84 -8.91 -0.06 34.65
CA GLY A 84 -9.36 0.12 36.03
C GLY A 84 -10.21 1.37 36.31
N LEU A 85 -10.53 2.17 35.28
CA LEU A 85 -11.23 3.44 35.43
C LEU A 85 -12.50 3.52 34.57
N LEU A 86 -12.41 3.18 33.27
CA LEU A 86 -13.53 3.34 32.33
C LEU A 86 -13.61 2.18 31.35
N ARG A 87 -14.77 1.52 31.33
CA ARG A 87 -15.10 0.44 30.38
C ARG A 87 -15.69 1.02 29.09
N THR A 88 -15.52 0.30 27.99
CA THR A 88 -16.10 0.69 26.69
C THR A 88 -17.63 0.77 26.72
N ALA A 89 -18.28 -0.08 27.52
CA ALA A 89 -19.73 -0.08 27.67
C ALA A 89 -20.27 1.21 28.31
N ASP A 90 -19.53 1.78 29.26
CA ASP A 90 -19.95 2.98 30.01
C ASP A 90 -19.64 4.29 29.26
N GLY A 91 -18.83 4.22 28.20
CA GLY A 91 -18.44 5.37 27.38
C GLY A 91 -19.40 5.70 26.24
N VAL A 92 -20.54 5.00 26.11
CA VAL A 92 -21.48 5.17 24.99
C VAL A 92 -22.48 6.28 25.28
N SER A 93 -22.53 7.29 24.40
CA SER A 93 -23.51 8.38 24.48
C SER A 93 -24.95 7.90 24.20
N PRO A 94 -25.96 8.46 24.88
CA PRO A 94 -27.35 8.06 24.73
C PRO A 94 -27.96 8.63 23.43
N PHE A 95 -27.65 8.01 22.29
CA PHE A 95 -28.28 8.31 21.01
C PHE A 95 -29.27 7.22 20.59
N SER A 96 -30.24 7.59 19.75
CA SER A 96 -31.10 6.59 19.12
C SER A 96 -30.28 5.72 18.16
N VAL A 97 -30.61 4.43 18.08
CA VAL A 97 -29.97 3.48 17.14
C VAL A 97 -30.10 3.98 15.69
N ALA A 98 -31.23 4.60 15.34
CA ALA A 98 -31.45 5.17 14.01
C ALA A 98 -30.46 6.29 13.68
N THR A 99 -30.17 7.19 14.63
CA THR A 99 -29.20 8.28 14.45
C THR A 99 -27.79 7.73 14.26
N LEU A 100 -27.39 6.75 15.07
CA LEU A 100 -26.09 6.10 14.98
C LEU A 100 -25.88 5.46 13.60
N VAL A 101 -26.82 4.61 13.17
CA VAL A 101 -26.74 3.92 11.87
C VAL A 101 -26.71 4.92 10.72
N THR A 102 -27.57 5.95 10.75
CA THR A 102 -27.61 6.98 9.70
C THR A 102 -26.27 7.69 9.57
N SER A 103 -25.67 8.11 10.69
CA SER A 103 -24.36 8.78 10.69
C SER A 103 -23.24 7.86 10.21
N LEU A 104 -23.25 6.58 10.63
CA LEU A 104 -22.26 5.59 10.23
C LEU A 104 -22.32 5.30 8.72
N VAL A 105 -23.53 5.14 8.17
CA VAL A 105 -23.73 4.92 6.73
C VAL A 105 -23.32 6.16 5.94
N GLY A 106 -23.62 7.36 6.43
CA GLY A 106 -23.17 8.61 5.81
C GLY A 106 -21.64 8.70 5.75
N LEU A 107 -20.97 8.39 6.87
CA LEU A 107 -19.50 8.38 6.94
C LEU A 107 -18.90 7.31 6.02
N TRP A 108 -19.45 6.09 6.06
CA TRP A 108 -19.03 5.00 5.17
C TRP A 108 -19.17 5.38 3.69
N GLY A 109 -20.28 6.00 3.31
CA GLY A 109 -20.52 6.44 1.93
C GLY A 109 -19.51 7.50 1.47
N ILE A 110 -19.24 8.50 2.31
CA ILE A 110 -18.23 9.54 2.02
C ILE A 110 -16.83 8.93 1.88
N TYR A 111 -16.43 8.06 2.81
CA TYR A 111 -15.10 7.45 2.79
C TYR A 111 -14.91 6.56 1.57
N THR A 112 -15.96 5.79 1.22
CA THR A 112 -15.98 4.96 0.02
C THR A 112 -15.88 5.81 -1.25
N LEU A 113 -16.63 6.91 -1.34
CA LEU A 113 -16.57 7.83 -2.47
C LEU A 113 -15.16 8.41 -2.66
N ILE A 114 -14.55 8.92 -1.58
CA ILE A 114 -13.20 9.48 -1.61
C ILE A 114 -12.18 8.40 -2.03
N PHE A 115 -12.30 7.19 -1.50
CA PHE A 115 -11.43 6.08 -1.84
C PHE A 115 -11.48 5.76 -3.34
N PHE A 116 -12.67 5.65 -3.94
CA PHE A 116 -12.80 5.35 -5.38
C PHE A 116 -12.30 6.50 -6.27
N ILE A 117 -12.58 7.75 -5.90
CA ILE A 117 -12.05 8.91 -6.62
C ILE A 117 -10.52 8.91 -6.55
N GLY A 118 -9.94 8.74 -5.35
CA GLY A 118 -8.51 8.67 -5.14
C GLY A 118 -7.85 7.52 -5.91
N ALA A 119 -8.45 6.32 -5.88
CA ALA A 119 -7.97 5.17 -6.63
C ALA A 119 -8.02 5.42 -8.16
N TYR A 120 -9.08 6.04 -8.66
CA TYR A 120 -9.17 6.42 -10.08
C TYR A 120 -8.06 7.39 -10.48
N PHE A 121 -7.83 8.44 -9.68
CA PHE A 121 -6.74 9.39 -9.95
C PHE A 121 -5.36 8.74 -9.83
N PHE A 122 -5.14 7.88 -8.84
CA PHE A 122 -3.89 7.15 -8.68
C PHE A 122 -3.59 6.27 -9.90
N VAL A 123 -4.57 5.49 -10.37
CA VAL A 123 -4.42 4.66 -11.58
C VAL A 123 -4.20 5.53 -12.82
N LYS A 124 -4.90 6.67 -12.92
CA LYS A 124 -4.73 7.62 -14.03
C LYS A 124 -3.33 8.25 -14.04
N LEU A 125 -2.74 8.52 -12.88
CA LEU A 125 -1.39 9.09 -12.75
C LEU A 125 -0.28 8.06 -12.96
N VAL A 126 -0.48 6.82 -12.51
CA VAL A 126 0.52 5.75 -12.63
C VAL A 126 0.56 5.16 -14.05
N ARG A 127 -0.53 5.25 -14.82
CA ARG A 127 -0.53 4.85 -16.23
C ARG A 127 0.24 5.89 -17.05
N PRO A 128 1.34 5.52 -17.72
CA PRO A 128 2.02 6.45 -18.61
C PRO A 128 1.08 6.86 -19.73
N THR A 129 0.87 8.17 -19.88
CA THR A 129 0.15 8.71 -21.04
C THR A 129 1.05 8.52 -22.27
N PRO A 130 0.55 7.99 -23.41
CA PRO A 130 1.37 7.78 -24.61
C PRO A 130 2.17 9.02 -25.04
N GLU A 131 1.59 10.20 -24.83
CA GLU A 131 2.19 11.50 -25.13
C GLU A 131 3.44 11.80 -24.30
N SER A 132 3.48 11.42 -23.01
CA SER A 132 4.66 11.66 -22.16
C SER A 132 5.84 10.76 -22.52
N ILE A 133 5.59 9.58 -23.10
CA ILE A 133 6.65 8.68 -23.59
C ILE A 133 7.22 9.20 -24.91
N LEU A 134 6.39 9.80 -25.76
CA LEU A 134 6.82 10.37 -27.03
C LEU A 134 7.65 11.64 -26.82
N SER A 135 7.21 12.55 -25.94
CA SER A 135 7.98 13.77 -25.65
C SER A 135 9.34 13.47 -25.04
N ASP A 136 9.42 12.52 -24.09
CA ASP A 136 10.70 12.12 -23.46
C ASP A 136 11.67 11.53 -24.50
N LYS A 137 11.14 10.81 -25.51
CA LYS A 137 11.95 10.25 -26.58
C LYS A 137 12.50 11.32 -27.52
N GLU A 138 11.65 12.27 -27.94
CA GLU A 138 12.06 13.38 -28.81
C GLU A 138 13.13 14.24 -28.12
N ASP A 139 12.93 14.60 -26.86
CA ASP A 139 13.87 15.41 -26.08
C ASP A 139 15.21 14.68 -25.85
N TYR A 140 15.16 13.35 -25.64
CA TYR A 140 16.36 12.52 -25.50
C TYR A 140 17.14 12.37 -26.82
N ASP A 141 16.44 12.22 -27.94
CA ASP A 141 17.05 12.14 -29.27
C ASP A 141 17.65 13.50 -29.69
N GLU A 142 16.99 14.63 -29.42
CA GLU A 142 17.54 15.97 -29.64
C GLU A 142 18.78 16.25 -28.77
N ALA A 143 18.72 15.93 -27.48
CA ALA A 143 19.86 16.08 -26.57
C ALA A 143 21.06 15.21 -26.98
N ARG A 144 20.78 14.02 -27.53
CA ARG A 144 21.80 13.12 -28.08
C ARG A 144 22.43 13.70 -29.35
N GLU A 145 21.65 14.22 -30.29
CA GLU A 145 22.14 14.87 -31.50
C GLU A 145 22.98 16.11 -31.22
N GLN A 146 22.62 16.89 -30.20
CA GLN A 146 23.41 18.06 -29.79
C GLN A 146 24.74 17.68 -29.12
N ASN A 147 24.78 16.58 -28.37
CA ASN A 147 25.99 16.11 -27.67
C ASN A 147 26.88 15.19 -28.53
N LEU A 148 26.44 14.81 -29.72
CA LEU A 148 27.28 14.09 -30.68
C LEU A 148 28.39 15.03 -31.18
N PRO A 149 29.68 14.63 -31.10
CA PRO A 149 30.76 15.40 -31.71
C PRO A 149 30.43 15.55 -33.19
N ARG A 150 30.34 16.80 -33.67
CA ARG A 150 29.96 17.11 -35.05
C ARG A 150 30.98 16.51 -36.00
N HIS A 151 30.70 15.29 -36.47
CA HIS A 151 31.54 14.62 -37.45
C HIS A 151 31.47 15.39 -38.77
N PRO A 152 32.61 15.70 -39.40
CA PRO A 152 32.69 16.53 -40.61
C PRO A 152 32.07 15.90 -41.88
N PHE A 153 31.47 14.72 -41.79
CA PHE A 153 31.03 13.91 -42.94
C PHE A 153 29.51 13.81 -43.16
N SER A 154 28.66 14.59 -42.47
CA SER A 154 27.20 14.54 -42.69
C SER A 154 26.69 15.25 -43.96
N ARG A 155 27.59 15.73 -44.84
CA ARG A 155 27.23 16.24 -46.17
C ARG A 155 27.69 15.28 -47.27
N ARG A 156 26.81 14.37 -47.69
CA ARG A 156 26.53 14.00 -49.10
C ARG A 156 25.78 12.68 -49.17
N SER A 157 24.49 12.73 -49.49
CA SER A 157 23.91 11.99 -50.62
C SER A 157 22.45 12.37 -50.81
N HIS A 158 22.18 13.47 -51.49
CA HIS A 158 20.96 13.60 -52.30
C HIS A 158 21.23 14.56 -53.47
N ARG A 159 21.82 13.98 -54.51
CA ARG A 159 21.73 14.36 -55.93
C ARG A 159 22.20 13.10 -56.66
N ASN A 160 21.30 12.30 -57.21
CA ASN A 160 20.69 12.42 -58.55
C ASN A 160 21.02 11.11 -59.30
N PRO A 161 20.45 10.81 -60.48
CA PRO A 161 19.78 11.68 -61.46
C PRO A 161 18.28 11.86 -61.27
#